data_AF-A0A956DBU3-F1
#
_entry.id   AF-A0A956DBU3-F1
#
_cell.length_a   1.000
_cell.length_b   1.000
_cell.length_c   1.000
_cell.angle_alpha   90.00
_cell.angle_beta   90.00
_cell.angle_gamma   90.00
#
_symmetry.space_group_name_H-M   'P 1'
#
loop_
_entity.id
_entity.type
_entity.pdbx_description
1 polymer ?
#
loop_
_entity_poly.entity_id
_entity_poly.type
_entity_poly.pdbx_seq_one_letter_code
_entity_poly.pdbx_strand_id
1 'polypeptide(L)'
;MTSLYRDFLPGSWGSFEATWIDICLYLGTFGLFLTLFLLFVRWIPMFAIAEIKAVLPHAHPHADHDDEHEHAHEHGAEAAPAPAE
;
A
#
# COMPACT_ATOMS: atom_id res chain seq x y z
N MET A 1 0.50 28.86 -19.92
CA MET A 1 1.45 29.94 -20.25
C MET A 1 2.77 29.32 -20.67
N THR A 2 3.04 29.23 -21.96
CA THR A 2 4.30 28.75 -22.56
C THR A 2 5.33 29.89 -22.54
N SER A 3 5.72 30.35 -21.36
CA SER A 3 6.29 31.70 -21.21
C SER A 3 7.64 31.91 -21.91
N LEU A 4 8.41 30.84 -22.17
CA LEU A 4 9.70 30.92 -22.87
C LEU A 4 9.58 31.07 -24.39
N TYR A 5 8.39 30.82 -24.95
CA TYR A 5 8.12 30.98 -26.38
C TYR A 5 8.21 32.45 -26.85
N ARG A 6 8.04 33.40 -25.92
CA ARG A 6 7.88 34.83 -26.22
C ARG A 6 8.82 35.68 -25.37
N ASP A 7 10.03 35.89 -25.88
CA ASP A 7 11.00 36.82 -25.28
C ASP A 7 10.72 38.28 -25.64
N PHE A 8 11.40 39.21 -24.95
CA PHE A 8 11.30 40.67 -25.14
C PHE A 8 11.69 41.14 -26.55
N LEU A 9 12.53 40.38 -27.26
CA LEU A 9 12.97 40.67 -28.62
C LEU A 9 12.16 39.83 -29.62
N PRO A 10 11.44 40.45 -30.59
CA PRO A 10 10.60 39.72 -31.55
C PRO A 10 11.35 38.71 -32.43
N GLY A 11 12.66 38.91 -32.62
CA GLY A 11 13.51 38.00 -33.39
C GLY A 11 13.91 36.72 -32.66
N SER A 12 13.68 36.62 -31.34
CA SER A 12 14.00 35.45 -30.52
C SER A 12 12.81 34.50 -30.33
N TRP A 13 11.68 34.78 -30.99
CA TRP A 13 10.49 33.94 -30.88
C TRP A 13 10.68 32.65 -31.67
N GLY A 14 10.55 31.51 -31.00
CA GLY A 14 10.70 30.20 -31.61
C GLY A 14 9.77 29.18 -30.98
N SER A 15 9.14 28.34 -31.80
CA SER A 15 8.32 27.20 -31.36
C SER A 15 9.22 26.03 -30.97
N PHE A 16 8.89 25.38 -29.85
CA PHE A 16 9.49 24.09 -29.52
C PHE A 16 8.76 22.98 -30.28
N GLU A 17 9.48 22.30 -31.15
CA GLU A 17 9.03 21.07 -31.82
C GLU A 17 9.79 19.90 -31.21
N ALA A 18 9.07 19.02 -30.53
CA ALA A 18 9.68 17.85 -29.91
C ALA A 18 10.19 16.89 -31.00
N THR A 19 11.46 16.51 -30.90
CA THR A 19 12.04 15.50 -31.77
C THR A 19 11.64 14.10 -31.31
N TRP A 20 11.80 13.11 -32.19
CA TRP A 20 11.58 11.71 -31.82
C TRP A 20 12.48 11.29 -30.65
N ILE A 21 13.68 11.88 -30.54
CA ILE A 21 14.63 11.63 -29.46
C ILE A 21 14.07 12.11 -28.12
N ASP A 22 13.43 13.28 -28.07
CA ASP A 22 12.79 13.80 -26.85
C ASP A 22 11.70 12.86 -26.34
N ILE A 23 10.90 12.30 -27.26
CA ILE A 23 9.85 11.33 -26.94
C ILE A 23 10.46 10.01 -26.44
N CYS A 24 11.53 9.53 -27.09
CA CYS A 24 12.23 8.33 -26.66
C CYS A 24 12.90 8.48 -25.30
N LEU A 25 13.50 9.64 -25.01
CA LEU A 25 14.09 9.95 -23.70
C LEU A 25 13.01 10.02 -22.63
N TYR A 26 11.91 10.72 -22.91
CA TYR A 26 10.76 10.77 -22.00
C TYR A 26 10.24 9.38 -21.66
N LEU A 27 9.96 8.55 -22.67
CA LEU A 27 9.50 7.17 -22.47
C LEU A 27 10.59 6.30 -21.81
N GLY A 28 11.85 6.58 -22.13
CA GLY A 28 13.02 5.94 -21.54
C GLY A 28 13.14 6.19 -20.04
N THR A 29 12.75 7.36 -19.52
CA THR A 29 12.72 7.59 -18.07
C THR A 29 11.70 6.70 -17.35
N PHE A 30 10.51 6.52 -17.95
CA PHE A 30 9.51 5.57 -17.47
C PHE A 30 10.02 4.14 -17.54
N GLY A 31 10.62 3.75 -18.67
CA GLY A 31 11.21 2.42 -18.86
C GLY A 31 12.33 2.15 -17.87
N LEU A 32 13.23 3.09 -17.65
CA LEU A 32 14.35 2.97 -16.70
C LEU A 32 13.84 2.89 -15.27
N PHE A 33 12.88 3.74 -14.89
CA PHE A 33 12.24 3.68 -13.57
C PHE A 33 11.57 2.32 -13.35
N LEU A 34 10.74 1.85 -14.28
CA LEU A 34 10.07 0.56 -14.18
C LEU A 34 11.06 -0.60 -14.20
N THR A 35 12.11 -0.52 -15.01
CA THR A 35 13.15 -1.55 -15.06
C THR A 35 13.82 -1.66 -13.71
N LEU A 36 14.32 -0.57 -13.14
CA LEU A 36 14.95 -0.55 -11.81
C LEU A 36 13.98 -0.93 -10.69
N PHE A 37 12.71 -0.50 -10.78
CA PHE A 37 11.67 -0.88 -9.83
C PHE A 37 11.37 -2.38 -9.88
N LEU A 38 11.16 -2.96 -11.06
CA LEU A 38 10.94 -4.40 -11.23
C LEU A 38 12.18 -5.20 -10.79
N LEU A 39 13.37 -4.66 -11.03
CA LEU A 39 14.64 -5.18 -10.52
C LEU A 39 14.66 -5.29 -9.00
N PHE A 40 14.26 -4.20 -8.33
CA PHE A 40 14.16 -4.11 -6.89
C PHE A 40 13.14 -5.12 -6.34
N VAL A 41 11.93 -5.18 -6.92
CA VAL A 41 10.90 -6.17 -6.54
C VAL A 41 11.39 -7.61 -6.71
N ARG A 42 12.20 -7.88 -7.75
CA ARG A 42 12.65 -9.23 -8.10
C ARG A 42 13.77 -9.76 -7.20
N TRP A 43 14.66 -8.89 -6.72
CA TRP A 43 15.85 -9.32 -5.97
C TRP A 43 15.88 -8.91 -4.50
N ILE A 44 15.08 -7.93 -4.09
CA ILE A 44 15.04 -7.43 -2.71
C ILE A 44 13.64 -7.66 -2.13
N PRO A 45 13.51 -8.03 -0.83
CA PRO A 45 12.21 -8.10 -0.17
C PRO A 45 11.54 -6.73 -0.17
N MET A 46 10.35 -6.64 -0.78
CA MET A 46 9.58 -5.38 -0.88
C MET A 46 9.02 -4.89 0.45
N PHE A 47 8.92 -5.77 1.45
CA PHE A 47 8.30 -5.47 2.73
C PHE A 47 9.34 -5.24 3.82
N ALA A 48 9.06 -4.30 4.72
CA ALA A 48 9.82 -4.11 5.95
C ALA A 48 9.50 -5.25 6.93
N ILE A 49 10.11 -6.41 6.74
CA ILE A 49 9.85 -7.64 7.52
C ILE A 49 10.05 -7.42 9.02
N ALA A 50 10.98 -6.54 9.42
CA ALA A 50 11.20 -6.21 10.83
C ALA A 50 9.95 -5.61 11.50
N GLU A 51 9.29 -4.67 10.83
CA GLU A 51 8.06 -4.04 11.32
C GLU A 51 6.89 -5.03 11.35
N ILE A 52 6.74 -5.84 10.28
CA ILE A 52 5.68 -6.85 10.21
C ILE A 52 5.83 -7.87 11.35
N LYS A 53 7.06 -8.30 11.63
CA LYS A 53 7.30 -9.26 12.71
C LYS A 53 7.05 -8.68 14.09
N ALA A 54 7.15 -7.37 14.29
CA ALA A 54 6.90 -6.72 15.56
C ALA A 54 5.41 -6.61 15.91
N VAL A 55 4.51 -6.63 14.92
CA VAL A 55 3.06 -6.50 15.13
C VAL A 55 2.30 -7.83 15.15
N LEU A 56 2.98 -8.95 14.89
CA LEU A 56 2.34 -10.27 14.93
C LEU A 56 1.94 -10.64 16.37
N PRO A 57 0.82 -11.35 16.61
CA PRO A 57 0.41 -11.77 17.95
C PRO A 57 1.49 -12.58 18.69
N HIS A 58 2.27 -13.36 17.94
CA HIS A 58 3.38 -14.15 18.47
C HIS A 58 4.61 -13.30 18.88
N ALA A 59 4.61 -12.01 18.57
CA ALA A 59 5.63 -11.06 19.02
C ALA A 59 5.37 -10.56 20.46
N HIS A 60 4.16 -10.76 21.00
CA HIS A 60 3.81 -10.38 22.37
C HIS A 60 4.15 -11.52 23.36
N PRO A 61 5.09 -11.31 24.32
CA PRO A 61 5.51 -12.35 25.27
C PRO A 61 4.46 -12.80 26.30
N HIS A 62 3.25 -12.22 26.31
CA HIS A 62 2.23 -12.42 27.36
C HIS A 62 0.84 -12.79 26.81
N ALA A 63 0.74 -13.30 25.57
CA ALA A 63 -0.55 -13.64 24.97
C ALA A 63 -1.22 -14.91 25.55
N ASP A 64 -0.50 -15.74 26.30
CA ASP A 64 -0.99 -17.07 26.74
C ASP A 64 -1.76 -17.07 28.08
N HIS A 65 -2.21 -15.92 28.60
CA HIS A 65 -2.83 -15.86 29.94
C HIS A 65 -4.27 -15.34 30.03
N ASP A 66 -4.94 -15.01 28.93
CA ASP A 66 -6.27 -14.38 28.98
C ASP A 66 -7.46 -15.28 28.54
N ASP A 67 -7.24 -16.54 28.15
CA ASP A 67 -8.29 -17.41 27.57
C ASP A 67 -9.15 -18.22 28.58
N GLU A 68 -8.95 -18.10 29.91
CA GLU A 68 -9.71 -18.92 30.88
C GLU A 68 -10.95 -18.27 31.54
N HIS A 69 -11.41 -17.08 31.12
CA HIS A 69 -12.44 -16.34 31.86
C HIS A 69 -13.69 -15.83 31.09
N GLU A 70 -14.12 -16.44 29.98
CA GLU A 70 -15.38 -16.04 29.31
C GLU A 70 -16.35 -17.18 28.92
N HIS A 71 -16.49 -18.22 29.76
CA HIS A 71 -17.57 -19.22 29.59
C HIS A 71 -18.35 -19.46 30.90
N ALA A 72 -19.14 -18.48 31.35
CA ALA A 72 -20.08 -18.69 32.45
C ALA A 72 -21.36 -17.84 32.35
N HIS A 73 -21.97 -17.67 31.18
CA HIS A 73 -23.31 -17.08 31.09
C HIS A 73 -24.12 -17.62 29.90
N GLU A 74 -24.68 -18.83 30.03
CA GLU A 74 -25.99 -19.13 29.44
C GLU A 74 -26.57 -20.41 30.06
N HIS A 75 -27.42 -20.28 31.07
CA HIS A 75 -28.40 -21.33 31.41
C HIS A 75 -29.75 -20.87 30.90
N GLY A 76 -30.13 -21.43 29.74
CA GLY A 76 -31.37 -21.17 29.05
C GLY A 76 -32.61 -21.70 29.79
N ALA A 77 -33.70 -21.01 29.53
CA ALA A 77 -35.06 -21.28 29.98
C ALA A 77 -35.53 -22.71 29.63
N GLU A 78 -36.06 -23.42 30.63
CA GLU A 78 -36.92 -24.58 30.42
C GLU A 78 -38.34 -24.23 30.87
N ALA A 79 -39.24 -24.09 29.90
CA ALA A 79 -40.66 -23.90 30.12
C ALA A 79 -41.39 -25.25 30.04
N ALA A 80 -41.94 -25.66 31.19
CA ALA A 80 -43.14 -26.48 31.48
C ALA A 80 -43.52 -27.70 30.60
N PRO A 81 -44.09 -28.74 31.22
CA PRO A 81 -45.57 -28.83 31.20
C PRO A 81 -46.21 -29.31 32.53
N ALA A 82 -47.36 -28.72 32.88
CA ALA A 82 -48.34 -29.26 33.84
C ALA A 82 -49.32 -30.23 33.12
N PRO A 83 -50.30 -30.93 33.74
CA PRO A 83 -50.65 -31.15 35.17
C PRO A 83 -50.95 -32.64 35.55
N ALA A 84 -51.19 -32.93 36.85
CA ALA A 84 -51.95 -34.04 37.50
C ALA A 84 -51.24 -34.36 38.84
N GLU A 85 -51.81 -34.34 40.04
CA GLU A 85 -53.19 -34.46 40.56
C GLU A 85 -53.37 -33.57 41.80
#